data_AF-T1EIM4-F1
#
_entry.id   AF-T1EIM4-F1
#
_cell.length_a   1.000
_cell.length_b   1.000
_cell.length_c   1.000
_cell.angle_alpha   90.00
_cell.angle_beta   90.00
_cell.angle_gamma   90.00
#
_symmetry.space_group_name_H-M   'P 1'
#
loop_
_entity.id
_entity.type
_entity.pdbx_description
1 polymer ?
#
loop_
_entity_poly.entity_id
_entity_poly.type
_entity_poly.pdbx_seq_one_letter_code
_entity_poly.pdbx_strand_id
1 'polypeptide(L)'
;GHSAENDYMAPNNVNKNVENNQELDTFEITTKVKEVLQFHNLGQKLFGEAVLGLSQGSVSELLSKPKPWHMLSLKGREPFLKMHLWLLDPLSISRLK
;
A
#
# COMPACT_ATOMS: atom_id res chain seq x y z
N GLY A 1 -32.56 34.93 21.25
CA GLY A 1 -33.58 34.31 20.40
C GLY A 1 -33.01 34.15 19.01
N HIS A 2 -33.17 32.96 18.44
CA HIS A 2 -32.85 32.55 17.06
C HIS A 2 -31.35 32.37 16.76
N SER A 3 -30.86 31.30 16.14
CA SER A 3 -31.44 30.00 15.74
C SER A 3 -30.25 29.05 15.47
N ALA A 4 -30.43 27.76 15.77
CA ALA A 4 -29.59 26.71 15.22
C ALA A 4 -29.97 26.45 13.77
N GLU A 5 -29.00 26.19 12.89
CA GLU A 5 -29.19 25.35 11.69
C GLU A 5 -27.85 24.80 11.19
N ASN A 6 -27.86 23.49 10.93
CA ASN A 6 -26.75 22.59 10.62
C ASN A 6 -26.31 22.71 9.16
N ASP A 7 -25.03 22.45 8.87
CA ASP A 7 -24.67 21.78 7.60
C ASP A 7 -23.41 20.90 7.74
N TYR A 8 -23.67 19.60 7.81
CA TYR A 8 -22.87 18.45 7.37
C TYR A 8 -21.37 18.68 7.03
N MET A 9 -20.48 18.47 8.00
CA MET A 9 -19.09 18.11 7.69
C MET A 9 -19.03 16.65 7.22
N ALA A 10 -18.99 16.44 5.91
CA ALA A 10 -18.75 15.15 5.29
C ALA A 10 -17.38 14.56 5.73
N PRO A 11 -17.30 13.32 6.25
CA PRO A 11 -16.03 12.72 6.64
C PRO A 11 -15.40 12.01 5.44
N ASN A 12 -14.96 12.75 4.42
CA ASN A 12 -14.45 12.11 3.18
C ASN A 12 -13.23 12.77 2.52
N ASN A 13 -12.31 13.39 3.29
CA ASN A 13 -11.03 13.81 2.71
C ASN A 13 -9.81 13.80 3.66
N VAL A 14 -9.96 13.46 4.94
CA VAL A 14 -8.81 13.53 5.87
C VAL A 14 -7.80 12.39 5.63
N ASN A 15 -8.21 11.25 5.05
CA ASN A 15 -7.31 10.09 4.90
C ASN A 15 -6.39 10.09 3.68
N LYS A 16 -6.62 10.94 2.65
CA LYS A 16 -5.74 10.96 1.46
C LYS A 16 -4.50 11.84 1.61
N ASN A 17 -4.50 12.77 2.56
CA ASN A 17 -3.39 13.71 2.74
C ASN A 17 -2.31 13.20 3.70
N VAL A 18 -2.62 12.25 4.58
CA VAL A 18 -1.65 11.68 5.52
C VAL A 18 -0.69 10.70 4.83
N GLU A 19 -1.15 10.00 3.79
CA GLU A 19 -0.32 9.05 3.01
C GLU A 19 0.78 9.73 2.18
N ASN A 20 0.62 11.02 1.84
CA ASN A 20 1.58 11.74 1.00
C ASN A 20 2.85 12.19 1.73
N ASN A 21 2.84 12.19 3.07
CA ASN A 21 3.94 12.74 3.88
C ASN A 21 4.77 11.69 4.63
N GLN A 22 4.44 10.40 4.52
CA GLN A 22 5.20 9.33 5.17
C GLN A 22 6.34 8.89 4.26
N GLU A 23 7.59 9.15 4.65
CA GLU A 23 8.74 8.53 4.01
C GLU A 23 8.80 7.05 4.37
N LEU A 24 8.83 6.18 3.36
CA LEU A 24 8.88 4.74 3.55
C LEU A 24 10.24 4.19 3.13
N ASP A 25 10.77 3.23 3.89
CA ASP A 25 11.88 2.41 3.42
C ASP A 25 11.37 1.37 2.41
N THR A 26 11.62 1.66 1.14
CA THR A 26 11.20 0.82 0.02
C THR A 26 11.88 -0.56 0.03
N PHE A 27 13.11 -0.65 0.55
CA PHE A 27 13.84 -1.93 0.66
C PHE A 27 13.28 -2.77 1.79
N GLU A 28 13.04 -2.16 2.95
CA GLU A 28 12.47 -2.86 4.11
C GLU A 28 11.07 -3.40 3.79
N ILE A 29 10.20 -2.58 3.20
CA ILE A 29 8.83 -2.98 2.88
C ILE A 29 8.82 -4.13 1.86
N THR A 30 9.59 -4.03 0.79
CA THR A 30 9.64 -5.11 -0.22
C THR A 30 10.25 -6.40 0.35
N THR A 31 11.19 -6.29 1.28
CA THR A 31 11.77 -7.45 1.99
C THR A 31 10.72 -8.14 2.85
N LYS A 32 10.01 -7.38 3.71
CA LYS A 32 8.92 -7.91 4.54
C LYS A 32 7.81 -8.55 3.72
N VAL A 33 7.41 -7.92 2.61
CA VAL A 33 6.42 -8.52 1.69
C VAL A 33 6.92 -9.86 1.16
N LYS A 34 8.17 -9.96 0.68
CA LYS A 34 8.73 -11.23 0.19
C LYS A 34 8.72 -12.31 1.27
N GLU A 35 9.12 -11.97 2.49
CA GLU A 35 9.14 -12.89 3.63
C GLU A 35 7.74 -13.42 3.97
N VAL A 36 6.74 -12.53 4.04
CA VAL A 36 5.35 -12.91 4.32
C VAL A 36 4.77 -13.79 3.21
N LEU A 37 5.03 -13.45 1.94
CA LEU A 37 4.60 -14.28 0.82
C LEU A 37 5.23 -15.67 0.88
N GLN A 38 6.53 -15.75 1.14
CA GLN A 38 7.24 -17.02 1.28
C GLN A 38 6.71 -17.86 2.46
N PHE A 39 6.52 -17.23 3.62
CA PHE A 39 6.05 -17.89 4.84
C PHE A 39 4.65 -18.48 4.69
N HIS A 40 3.77 -17.82 3.94
CA HIS A 40 2.41 -18.29 3.68
C HIS A 40 2.24 -19.04 2.35
N ASN A 41 3.33 -19.35 1.65
CA ASN A 41 3.33 -19.98 0.33
C ASN A 41 2.47 -19.25 -0.72
N LEU A 42 2.42 -17.92 -0.66
CA LEU A 42 1.71 -17.07 -1.60
C LEU A 42 2.62 -16.66 -2.77
N GLY A 43 2.07 -16.66 -3.97
CA GLY A 43 2.79 -16.25 -5.17
C GLY A 43 2.84 -14.73 -5.35
N GLN A 44 3.98 -14.21 -5.83
CA GLN A 44 4.12 -12.78 -6.17
C GLN A 44 3.10 -12.31 -7.20
N LYS A 45 2.73 -13.15 -8.18
CA LYS A 45 1.70 -12.83 -9.18
C LYS A 45 0.36 -12.51 -8.51
N LEU A 46 -0.12 -13.42 -7.65
CA LEU A 46 -1.38 -13.27 -6.94
C LEU A 46 -1.41 -11.98 -6.10
N PHE A 47 -0.33 -11.73 -5.35
CA PHE A 47 -0.16 -10.50 -4.59
C PHE A 47 -0.13 -9.25 -5.49
N GLY A 48 0.65 -9.28 -6.56
CA GLY A 48 0.79 -8.16 -7.50
C GLY A 48 -0.55 -7.79 -8.14
N GLU A 49 -1.32 -8.78 -8.58
CA GLU A 49 -2.61 -8.56 -9.24
C GLU A 49 -3.67 -8.09 -8.23
N ALA A 50 -3.78 -8.75 -7.07
CA ALA A 50 -4.86 -8.48 -6.11
C ALA A 50 -4.63 -7.25 -5.23
N VAL A 51 -3.38 -6.95 -4.87
CA VAL A 51 -3.06 -5.84 -3.94
C VAL A 51 -2.56 -4.61 -4.70
N LEU A 52 -1.65 -4.81 -5.66
CA LEU A 52 -0.96 -3.69 -6.30
C LEU A 52 -1.60 -3.27 -7.63
N GLY A 53 -2.33 -4.18 -8.29
CA GLY A 53 -2.81 -3.99 -9.66
C GLY A 53 -1.68 -4.06 -10.69
N LEU A 54 -0.66 -4.89 -10.44
CA LEU A 54 0.53 -5.04 -11.27
C LEU A 54 0.60 -6.44 -11.90
N SER A 55 1.17 -6.51 -13.10
CA SER A 55 1.51 -7.79 -13.74
C SER A 55 2.61 -8.54 -12.98
N GLN A 56 2.72 -9.86 -13.21
CA GLN A 56 3.78 -10.70 -12.61
C GLN A 56 5.20 -10.16 -12.87
N GLY A 57 5.51 -9.74 -14.10
CA GLY A 57 6.82 -9.18 -14.43
C GLY A 57 7.10 -7.88 -13.68
N SER A 58 6.11 -6.99 -13.61
CA SER A 58 6.22 -5.71 -12.91
C SER A 58 6.40 -5.87 -11.40
N VAL A 59 5.62 -6.75 -10.76
CA VAL A 59 5.75 -7.00 -9.32
C VAL A 59 7.07 -7.69 -8.98
N SER A 60 7.54 -8.61 -9.83
CA SER A 60 8.84 -9.28 -9.64
C SER A 60 10.00 -8.28 -9.68
N GLU A 61 10.04 -7.38 -10.68
CA GLU A 61 11.07 -6.34 -10.77
C GLU A 61 10.98 -5.38 -9.57
N LEU A 62 9.77 -4.97 -9.19
CA LEU A 62 9.56 -4.05 -8.07
C LEU A 62 10.06 -4.64 -6.74
N LEU A 63 9.75 -5.91 -6.45
CA LEU A 63 10.19 -6.59 -5.23
C LEU A 63 11.69 -6.94 -5.22
N SER A 64 12.29 -7.05 -6.40
CA SER A 64 13.71 -7.39 -6.56
C SER A 64 14.61 -6.16 -6.54
N LYS A 65 14.16 -5.04 -7.12
CA LYS A 65 14.95 -3.81 -7.28
C LYS A 65 14.11 -2.57 -7.00
N PRO A 66 13.65 -2.35 -5.75
CA PRO A 66 12.93 -1.14 -5.41
C PRO A 66 13.84 0.08 -5.57
N LYS A 67 13.31 1.15 -6.19
CA LYS A 67 13.99 2.45 -6.17
C LYS A 67 13.80 3.11 -4.80
N PRO A 68 14.81 3.84 -4.27
CA PRO A 68 14.67 4.61 -3.04
C PRO A 68 13.48 5.58 -3.09
N TRP A 69 12.80 5.78 -1.95
CA TRP A 69 11.58 6.60 -1.85
C TRP A 69 11.71 8.02 -2.43
N HIS A 70 12.84 8.68 -2.16
CA HIS A 70 13.11 10.04 -2.64
C HIS A 70 13.28 10.10 -4.18
N MET A 71 13.55 8.97 -4.84
CA MET A 71 13.65 8.86 -6.30
C MET A 71 12.32 8.47 -6.98
N LEU A 72 11.27 8.22 -6.20
CA LEU A 72 9.95 7.87 -6.73
C LEU A 72 9.12 9.11 -7.02
N SER A 73 8.39 9.08 -8.16
CA SER A 73 7.27 10.00 -8.38
C SER A 73 6.12 9.71 -7.40
N LEU A 74 5.18 10.65 -7.25
CA LEU A 74 3.98 10.44 -6.42
C LEU A 74 3.25 9.14 -6.80
N LYS A 75 3.02 8.91 -8.10
CA LYS A 75 2.40 7.66 -8.58
C LYS A 75 3.28 6.44 -8.35
N GLY A 76 4.61 6.58 -8.41
CA GLY A 76 5.55 5.49 -8.13
C GLY A 76 5.57 5.05 -6.66
N ARG A 77 5.08 5.88 -5.74
CA ARG A 77 4.98 5.59 -4.30
C ARG A 77 3.75 4.75 -3.95
N GLU A 78 2.68 4.83 -4.73
CA GLU A 78 1.43 4.09 -4.51
C GLU A 78 1.61 2.59 -4.21
N PRO A 79 2.41 1.80 -4.96
CA PRO A 79 2.57 0.38 -4.64
C PRO A 79 3.22 0.15 -3.27
N PHE A 80 4.13 1.02 -2.82
CA PHE A 80 4.78 0.88 -1.51
C PHE A 80 3.83 1.25 -0.37
N LEU A 81 2.98 2.26 -0.55
CA LEU A 81 1.90 2.58 0.39
C LEU A 81 0.94 1.39 0.53
N LYS A 82 0.51 0.80 -0.60
CA LYS A 82 -0.34 -0.40 -0.59
C LYS A 82 0.34 -1.59 0.09
N MET A 83 1.63 -1.83 -0.15
CA MET A 83 2.40 -2.85 0.55
C MET A 83 2.43 -2.59 2.06
N HIS A 84 2.68 -1.34 2.48
CA HIS A 84 2.70 -0.96 3.89
C HIS A 84 1.35 -1.23 4.56
N LEU A 85 0.25 -0.77 3.95
CA LEU A 85 -1.10 -1.01 4.46
C LEU A 85 -1.45 -2.50 4.50
N TRP A 86 -1.06 -3.26 3.48
CA TRP A 86 -1.27 -4.71 3.43
C TRP A 86 -0.52 -5.44 4.55
N LEU A 87 0.70 -5.03 4.87
CA LEU A 87 1.48 -5.58 6.00
C LEU A 87 0.86 -5.26 7.37
N LEU A 88 0.15 -4.13 7.49
CA LEU A 88 -0.51 -3.72 8.74
C LEU A 88 -1.88 -4.37 8.95
N ASP A 89 -2.53 -4.86 7.88
CA ASP A 89 -3.83 -5.50 7.96
C ASP A 89 -3.70 -6.98 8.40
N PRO A 90 -4.20 -7.37 9.59
CA PRO A 90 -4.13 -8.76 10.07
C PRO A 90 -4.95 -9.75 9.23
N LEU A 91 -5.88 -9.26 8.40
CA LEU A 91 -6.71 -10.09 7.52
C LEU A 91 -6.14 -10.20 6.09
N SER A 92 -5.02 -9.55 5.80
CA SER A 92 -4.44 -9.43 4.47
C SER A 92 -4.13 -10.78 3.82
N ILE A 93 -3.63 -11.73 4.61
CA ILE A 93 -3.29 -13.09 4.15
C ILE A 93 -4.55 -13.88 3.81
N SER A 94 -5.56 -13.83 4.68
CA SER A 94 -6.82 -14.56 4.47
C SER A 94 -7.57 -14.04 3.25
N ARG A 95 -7.43 -12.76 2.90
CA ARG A 95 -8.03 -12.15 1.70
C ARG A 95 -7.36 -12.58 0.39
N LEU A 96 -6.16 -13.16 0.44
CA LEU A 96 -5.43 -13.63 -0.73
C LEU A 96 -5.55 -15.15 -0.95
N LYS A 97 -6.06 -15.90 0.01
CA LYS A 97 -6.27 -17.35 -0.11
C LYS A 97 -7.63 -17.66 -0.70
#